data_AF-A0A0Q9NDE8-F1
#
_entry.id   AF-A0A0Q9NDE8-F1
#
_cell.length_a   1.000
_cell.length_b   1.000
_cell.length_c   1.000
_cell.angle_alpha   90.00
_cell.angle_beta   90.00
_cell.angle_gamma   90.00
#
_symmetry.space_group_name_H-M   'P 1'
#
loop_
_entity.id
_entity.type
_entity.pdbx_description
1 polymer ?
#
loop_
_entity_poly.entity_id
_entity_poly.type
_entity_poly.pdbx_seq_one_letter_code
_entity_poly.pdbx_strand_id
1 'polypeptide(L)'
;MPEFHDQLRARVQGSYTLEAGTEMLIRAFGGRFAEPGNPWIDEDPMSGKTWIDFGEIPPHVGSLSGGERRFLMLAASVAADVPVGVGEILDGLDRPLMEIALAGFAHASGSHGHSGLQFSDDGLSFVRGDRPGTLYQWPEETTKS
;
A
#
# COMPACT_ATOMS: atom_id res chain seq x y z
N MET A 1 -0.07 0.85 -17.54
CA MET A 1 0.03 -0.45 -18.23
C MET A 1 -0.44 -1.58 -17.31
N PRO A 2 -1.64 -2.16 -17.48
CA PRO A 2 -2.20 -3.13 -16.52
C PRO A 2 -1.29 -4.35 -16.27
N GLU A 3 -0.65 -4.84 -17.32
CA GLU A 3 0.23 -6.02 -17.25
C GLU A 3 1.48 -5.82 -16.38
N PHE A 4 2.01 -4.59 -16.27
CA PHE A 4 3.15 -4.31 -15.39
C PHE A 4 2.72 -4.25 -13.91
N HIS A 5 1.60 -3.59 -13.64
CA HIS A 5 1.05 -3.52 -12.28
C HIS A 5 0.67 -4.92 -11.76
N ASP A 6 0.16 -5.79 -12.63
CA ASP A 6 -0.18 -7.17 -12.26
C ASP A 6 1.06 -8.00 -11.91
N GLN A 7 2.21 -7.76 -12.56
CA GLN A 7 3.48 -8.36 -12.17
C GLN A 7 3.95 -7.89 -10.79
N LEU A 8 3.86 -6.59 -10.52
CA LEU A 8 4.19 -6.04 -9.20
C LEU A 8 3.29 -6.65 -8.11
N ARG A 9 1.98 -6.76 -8.35
CA ARG A 9 1.02 -7.41 -7.45
C ARG A 9 1.36 -8.87 -7.19
N ALA A 10 1.64 -9.63 -8.24
CA ALA A 10 2.01 -11.04 -8.12
C ALA A 10 3.30 -11.22 -7.31
N ARG A 11 4.24 -10.27 -7.39
CA ARG A 11 5.53 -10.33 -6.70
C ARG A 11 5.41 -10.16 -5.19
N VAL A 12 4.47 -9.34 -4.73
CA VAL A 12 4.31 -9.00 -3.30
C VAL A 12 3.28 -9.88 -2.58
N GLN A 13 2.65 -10.81 -3.29
CA GLN A 13 1.61 -11.69 -2.74
C GLN A 13 2.07 -12.42 -1.48
N GLY A 14 1.28 -12.32 -0.42
CA GLY A 14 1.53 -12.97 0.88
C GLY A 14 2.17 -12.06 1.93
N SER A 15 2.50 -10.81 1.58
CA SER A 15 2.95 -9.79 2.53
C SER A 15 2.00 -8.59 2.49
N TYR A 16 1.11 -8.47 3.49
CA TYR A 16 0.07 -7.44 3.50
C TYR A 16 0.64 -6.02 3.49
N THR A 17 1.79 -5.78 4.11
CA THR A 17 2.44 -4.46 4.10
C THR A 17 3.02 -4.12 2.72
N LEU A 18 3.66 -5.08 2.05
CA LEU A 18 4.19 -4.88 0.68
C LEU A 18 3.06 -4.76 -0.35
N GLU A 19 2.00 -5.56 -0.21
CA GLU A 19 0.78 -5.45 -1.02
C GLU A 19 0.14 -4.06 -0.86
N ALA A 20 -0.01 -3.59 0.38
CA ALA A 20 -0.58 -2.28 0.67
C ALA A 20 0.24 -1.14 0.05
N GLY A 21 1.56 -1.12 0.26
CA GLY A 21 2.41 -0.09 -0.34
C GLY A 21 2.39 -0.13 -1.87
N THR A 22 2.34 -1.33 -2.46
CA THR A 22 2.26 -1.51 -3.91
C THR A 22 0.95 -0.95 -4.45
N GLU A 23 -0.19 -1.28 -3.84
CA GLU A 23 -1.49 -0.74 -4.23
C GLU A 23 -1.58 0.78 -4.02
N MET A 24 -0.95 1.33 -2.97
CA MET A 24 -0.88 2.77 -2.76
C MET A 24 -0.22 3.48 -3.94
N LEU A 25 0.92 2.95 -4.44
CA LEU A 25 1.63 3.53 -5.59
C LEU A 25 0.89 3.32 -6.92
N ILE A 26 0.24 2.17 -7.11
CA ILE A 26 -0.54 1.88 -8.33
C ILE A 26 -1.77 2.79 -8.43
N ARG A 27 -2.47 3.04 -7.32
CA ARG A 27 -3.73 3.80 -7.32
C ARG A 27 -3.52 5.30 -7.25
N ALA A 28 -2.48 5.76 -6.57
CA ALA A 28 -2.20 7.19 -6.48
C ALA A 28 -1.54 7.73 -7.76
N PHE A 29 -1.76 9.01 -8.05
CA PHE A 29 -1.12 9.72 -9.17
C PHE A 29 -1.26 9.02 -10.53
N GLY A 30 -2.33 8.24 -10.72
CA GLY A 30 -2.56 7.44 -11.94
C GLY A 30 -1.50 6.36 -12.17
N GLY A 31 -0.88 5.83 -11.11
CA GLY A 31 0.11 4.76 -11.18
C GLY A 31 1.51 5.20 -11.58
N ARG A 32 1.75 6.50 -11.80
CA ARG A 32 3.04 7.00 -12.33
C ARG A 32 4.26 6.54 -11.52
N PHE A 33 4.12 6.40 -10.21
CA PHE A 33 5.22 5.98 -9.33
C PHE A 33 5.38 4.46 -9.20
N ALA A 34 4.48 3.70 -9.81
CA ALA A 34 4.56 2.24 -10.00
C ALA A 34 4.90 1.87 -11.45
N GLU A 35 5.26 2.83 -12.31
CA GLU A 35 5.64 2.57 -13.71
C GLU A 35 7.17 2.31 -13.82
N PRO A 36 7.63 1.57 -14.85
CA PRO A 36 9.05 1.34 -15.09
C PRO A 36 9.84 2.64 -15.22
N GLY A 37 11.11 2.62 -14.79
CA GLY A 37 12.02 3.77 -14.89
C GLY A 37 11.99 4.71 -13.69
N ASN A 38 11.09 4.50 -12.72
CA ASN A 38 11.27 5.09 -11.39
C ASN A 38 12.49 4.44 -10.72
N PRO A 39 13.34 5.20 -9.98
CA PRO A 39 14.59 4.68 -9.42
C PRO A 39 14.44 3.52 -8.43
N TRP A 40 13.28 3.38 -7.81
CA TRP A 40 12.94 2.33 -6.85
C TRP A 40 12.24 1.12 -7.50
N ILE A 41 12.16 1.07 -8.83
CA ILE A 41 11.70 -0.12 -9.56
C ILE A 41 12.94 -0.93 -9.92
N ASP A 42 13.12 -2.04 -9.22
CA ASP A 42 14.26 -2.93 -9.42
C ASP A 42 13.81 -4.22 -10.12
N GLU A 43 14.77 -4.89 -10.75
CA GLU A 43 14.58 -6.12 -11.50
C GLU A 43 15.64 -7.14 -11.12
N ASP A 44 15.21 -8.38 -10.86
CA ASP A 44 16.10 -9.48 -10.53
C ASP A 44 16.86 -9.86 -11.82
N PRO A 45 18.19 -9.69 -11.88
CA PRO A 45 18.93 -9.91 -13.13
C PRO A 45 18.90 -11.35 -13.65
N MET A 46 18.54 -12.32 -12.79
CA MET A 46 18.50 -13.74 -13.12
C MET A 46 17.11 -14.20 -13.54
N SER A 47 16.07 -13.67 -12.90
CA SER A 47 14.69 -14.09 -13.14
C SER A 47 13.85 -13.08 -13.94
N GLY A 48 14.36 -11.86 -14.15
CA GLY A 48 13.64 -10.75 -14.80
C GLY A 48 12.43 -10.27 -14.01
N LYS A 49 12.31 -10.66 -12.74
CA LYS A 49 11.17 -10.31 -11.89
C LYS A 49 11.36 -8.92 -11.31
N THR A 50 10.39 -8.06 -11.51
CA THR A 50 10.38 -6.68 -11.03
C THR A 50 9.70 -6.54 -9.67
N TRP A 51 10.17 -5.63 -8.84
CA TRP A 51 9.52 -5.22 -7.58
C TRP A 51 9.74 -3.73 -7.31
N ILE A 52 8.97 -3.21 -6.34
CA ILE A 52 9.20 -1.87 -5.78
C ILE A 52 10.14 -2.03 -4.58
N ASP A 53 11.35 -1.49 -4.67
CA ASP A 53 12.21 -1.32 -3.50
C ASP A 53 11.81 -0.04 -2.75
N PHE A 54 10.89 -0.20 -1.79
CA PHE A 54 10.43 0.91 -0.97
C PHE A 54 11.55 1.59 -0.16
N GLY A 55 12.66 0.89 0.11
CA GLY A 55 13.83 1.45 0.78
C GLY A 55 14.58 2.48 -0.08
N GLU A 56 14.44 2.41 -1.40
CA GLU A 56 15.05 3.34 -2.35
C GLU A 56 14.21 4.59 -2.62
N ILE A 57 12.98 4.67 -2.10
CA ILE A 57 12.14 5.88 -2.29
C ILE A 57 12.76 7.14 -1.64
N PRO A 58 13.17 7.14 -0.34
CA PRO A 58 13.65 8.34 0.34
C PRO A 58 14.76 9.15 -0.37
N PRO A 59 15.81 8.55 -0.95
CA PRO A 59 16.84 9.32 -1.65
C PRO A 59 16.35 10.00 -2.94
N HIS A 60 15.22 9.57 -3.51
CA HIS A 60 14.77 9.99 -4.84
C HIS A 60 13.57 10.95 -4.87
N VAL A 61 12.99 11.29 -3.71
CA VAL A 61 11.77 12.14 -3.64
C VAL A 61 12.03 13.65 -3.51
N GLY A 62 13.30 14.08 -3.49
CA GLY A 62 13.67 15.47 -3.21
C GLY A 62 13.18 16.52 -4.22
N SER A 63 12.97 16.13 -5.48
CA SER A 63 12.50 17.01 -6.55
C SER A 63 10.97 17.02 -6.72
N LEU A 64 10.25 16.18 -5.98
CA LEU A 64 8.79 16.04 -6.09
C LEU A 64 8.07 17.16 -5.34
N SER A 65 6.79 17.35 -5.65
CA SER A 65 5.94 18.23 -4.86
C SER A 65 5.82 17.72 -3.42
N GLY A 66 5.46 18.61 -2.49
CA GLY A 66 5.29 18.24 -1.08
C GLY A 66 4.28 17.12 -0.86
N GLY A 67 3.16 17.11 -1.60
CA GLY A 67 2.13 16.07 -1.50
C GLY A 67 2.61 14.71 -2.01
N GLU A 68 3.27 14.68 -3.17
CA GLU A 68 3.86 13.47 -3.74
C GLU A 68 4.94 12.89 -2.81
N ARG A 69 5.84 13.73 -2.30
CA ARG A 69 6.88 13.32 -1.36
C ARG A 69 6.27 12.67 -0.11
N ARG A 70 5.30 13.33 0.53
CA ARG A 70 4.65 12.79 1.75
C ARG A 70 3.97 11.45 1.46
N PHE A 71 3.21 11.36 0.38
CA PHE A 71 2.50 10.13 0.04
C PHE A 71 3.46 8.96 -0.24
N LEU A 72 4.53 9.20 -1.00
CA LEU A 72 5.54 8.18 -1.28
C LEU A 72 6.31 7.75 -0.03
N MET A 73 6.70 8.70 0.84
CA MET A 73 7.32 8.39 2.12
C MET A 73 6.37 7.57 3.02
N LEU A 74 5.07 7.86 3.00
CA LEU A 74 4.09 7.08 3.75
C LEU A 74 4.00 5.65 3.22
N ALA A 75 3.88 5.47 1.90
CA ALA A 75 3.85 4.13 1.29
C ALA A 75 5.13 3.35 1.61
N ALA A 76 6.29 4.01 1.56
CA ALA A 76 7.56 3.43 1.94
C ALA A 76 7.59 2.98 3.40
N SER A 77 7.03 3.79 4.31
CA SER A 77 6.91 3.46 5.74
C SER A 77 5.93 2.32 6.03
N VAL A 78 4.87 2.19 5.23
CA VAL A 78 3.92 1.07 5.34
C VAL A 78 4.57 -0.24 4.88
N ALA A 79 5.30 -0.21 3.77
CA ALA A 79 5.83 -1.40 3.12
C ALA A 79 7.23 -1.83 3.61
N ALA A 80 8.01 -0.89 4.13
CA ALA A 80 9.38 -1.08 4.60
C ALA A 80 9.64 -0.26 5.88
N ASP A 81 10.79 -0.49 6.52
CA ASP A 81 11.17 0.18 7.78
C ASP A 81 11.68 1.62 7.54
N VAL A 82 10.94 2.41 6.77
CA VAL A 82 11.26 3.81 6.46
C VAL A 82 10.57 4.71 7.50
N PRO A 83 11.32 5.45 8.33
CA PRO A 83 10.74 6.30 9.36
C PRO A 83 10.10 7.56 8.76
N VAL A 84 8.91 7.93 9.25
CA VAL A 84 8.21 9.17 8.88
C VAL A 84 7.62 9.88 10.09
N GLY A 85 7.55 11.21 10.02
CA GLY A 85 6.77 12.01 10.96
C GLY A 85 5.29 11.98 10.59
N VAL A 86 4.48 11.16 11.27
CA VAL A 86 3.04 11.00 10.95
C VAL A 86 2.29 12.33 10.96
N GLY A 87 2.56 13.22 11.91
CA GLY A 87 1.94 14.55 11.94
C GLY A 87 2.23 15.39 10.70
N GLU A 88 3.45 15.33 10.16
CA GLU A 88 3.83 16.05 8.93
C GLU A 88 3.17 15.47 7.68
N ILE A 89 3.00 14.14 7.65
CA ILE A 89 2.27 13.46 6.58
C ILE A 89 0.81 13.91 6.59
N LEU A 90 0.16 13.87 7.75
CA LEU A 90 -1.27 14.18 7.90
C LEU A 90 -1.63 15.63 7.59
N ASP A 91 -0.76 16.59 7.94
CA ASP A 91 -0.97 18.01 7.65
C ASP A 91 -1.05 18.33 6.15
N GLY A 92 -0.45 17.47 5.32
CA GLY A 92 -0.20 17.77 3.90
C GLY A 92 -0.79 16.80 2.88
N LEU A 93 -1.59 15.82 3.31
CA LEU A 93 -2.31 14.92 2.40
C LEU A 93 -3.71 15.47 2.10
N ASP A 94 -4.04 15.55 0.82
CA ASP A 94 -5.40 15.88 0.39
C ASP A 94 -6.34 14.68 0.59
N ARG A 95 -7.65 14.94 0.48
CA ARG A 95 -8.68 13.93 0.71
C ARG A 95 -8.52 12.68 -0.19
N PRO A 96 -8.32 12.79 -1.52
CA PRO A 96 -8.12 11.62 -2.37
C PRO A 96 -6.94 10.74 -1.95
N LEU A 97 -5.79 11.34 -1.64
CA LEU A 97 -4.62 10.58 -1.20
C LEU A 97 -4.83 9.97 0.19
N MET A 98 -5.56 10.66 1.07
CA MET A 98 -5.92 10.12 2.39
C MET A 98 -6.85 8.91 2.29
N GLU A 99 -7.81 8.89 1.35
CA GLU A 99 -8.68 7.73 1.11
C GLU A 99 -7.88 6.50 0.68
N ILE A 100 -6.86 6.67 -0.17
CA ILE A 100 -5.93 5.59 -0.55
C ILE A 100 -5.08 5.16 0.66
N ALA A 101 -4.59 6.10 1.47
CA ALA A 101 -3.78 5.78 2.65
C ALA A 101 -4.57 4.97 3.69
N LEU A 102 -5.82 5.32 3.95
CA LEU A 102 -6.70 4.58 4.86
C LEU A 102 -6.99 3.16 4.35
N ALA A 103 -7.22 2.99 3.05
CA ALA A 103 -7.33 1.67 2.42
C ALA A 103 -6.03 0.87 2.57
N GLY A 104 -4.88 1.51 2.36
CA GLY A 104 -3.56 0.90 2.56
C GLY A 104 -3.33 0.42 3.99
N PHE A 105 -3.68 1.22 5.00
CA PHE A 105 -3.58 0.79 6.39
C PHE A 105 -4.52 -0.38 6.72
N ALA A 106 -5.76 -0.35 6.23
CA ALA A 106 -6.71 -1.44 6.41
C ALA A 106 -6.22 -2.73 5.74
N HIS A 107 -5.57 -2.63 4.59
CA HIS A 107 -4.96 -3.76 3.89
C HIS A 107 -3.74 -4.28 4.65
N ALA A 108 -2.81 -3.41 5.02
CA ALA A 108 -1.58 -3.75 5.75
C ALA A 108 -1.88 -4.43 7.09
N SER A 109 -2.97 -4.05 7.76
CA SER A 109 -3.42 -4.69 9.00
C SER A 109 -4.03 -6.08 8.77
N GLY A 110 -4.20 -6.54 7.53
CA GLY A 110 -4.85 -7.80 7.20
C GLY A 110 -6.35 -7.80 7.48
N SER A 111 -7.02 -6.64 7.49
CA SER A 111 -8.43 -6.55 7.90
C SER A 111 -9.35 -7.40 7.01
N HIS A 112 -9.00 -7.57 5.73
CA HIS A 112 -9.68 -8.47 4.80
C HIS A 112 -9.58 -9.96 5.19
N GLY A 113 -8.58 -10.33 6.00
CA GLY A 113 -8.32 -11.67 6.51
C GLY A 113 -8.80 -11.89 7.96
N HIS A 114 -9.19 -10.83 8.67
CA HIS A 114 -9.74 -10.94 10.01
C HIS A 114 -10.99 -11.81 9.99
N SER A 115 -10.94 -12.99 10.63
CA SER A 115 -12.16 -13.69 11.00
C SER A 115 -12.65 -13.13 12.32
N GLY A 116 -13.92 -12.76 12.41
CA GLY A 116 -14.51 -12.40 13.69
C GLY A 116 -14.34 -13.57 14.65
N LEU A 117 -13.47 -13.44 15.65
CA LEU A 117 -13.37 -14.45 16.70
C LEU A 117 -14.56 -14.21 17.62
N GLN A 118 -15.58 -15.06 17.54
CA GLN A 118 -16.69 -14.99 18.48
C GLN A 118 -16.37 -15.95 19.63
N PHE A 119 -16.19 -15.39 20.81
CA PHE A 119 -16.14 -16.18 22.03
C PHE A 119 -17.56 -16.66 22.33
N SER A 120 -17.70 -17.95 22.60
CA SER A 120 -18.94 -18.49 23.12
C SER A 120 -19.20 -17.96 24.54
N ASP A 121 -20.45 -18.01 24.97
CA ASP A 121 -20.87 -17.52 26.29
C ASP A 121 -20.19 -18.23 27.46
N ASP A 122 -19.60 -19.42 27.24
CA ASP A 122 -18.83 -20.15 28.24
C ASP A 122 -17.39 -19.64 28.41
N GLY A 123 -16.89 -18.80 27.49
CA GLY A 123 -15.53 -18.23 27.50
C GLY A 123 -14.40 -19.24 27.29
N LEU A 124 -14.73 -20.53 27.12
CA LEU A 124 -13.79 -21.64 26.98
C LEU A 124 -13.65 -22.10 25.52
N SER A 125 -14.60 -21.72 24.66
CA SER A 125 -14.54 -22.00 23.23
C SER A 125 -14.71 -20.74 22.38
N PHE A 126 -14.02 -20.70 21.24
CA PHE A 126 -14.24 -19.69 20.20
C PHE A 126 -14.77 -20.37 18.94
N VAL A 127 -15.68 -19.70 18.26
CA VAL A 127 -16.14 -20.07 16.93
C VAL A 127 -15.58 -19.05 15.95
N ARG A 128 -15.13 -19.54 14.78
CA ARG A 128 -14.79 -18.67 13.66
C ARG A 128 -16.09 -18.04 13.15
N GLY A 129 -16.33 -16.78 13.50
CA GLY A 129 -17.42 -15.97 12.98
C GLY A 129 -17.18 -15.52 11.54
N ASP A 130 -18.19 -14.89 10.96
CA ASP A 130 -18.15 -14.38 9.59
C ASP A 130 -16.98 -13.41 9.38
N ARG A 131 -16.43 -13.42 8.16
CA ARG A 131 -15.38 -12.47 7.75
C ARG A 131 -16.06 -11.16 7.35
N PRO A 132 -15.89 -10.06 8.10
CA PRO A 132 -16.59 -8.81 7.82
C PRO A 132 -16.12 -8.09 6.54
N GLY A 133 -15.09 -8.60 5.85
CA GLY A 133 -14.45 -7.93 4.72
C GLY A 133 -13.37 -6.95 5.18
N THR A 134 -12.76 -6.20 4.24
CA THR A 134 -11.79 -5.14 4.61
C THR A 134 -12.48 -4.04 5.39
N LEU A 135 -11.78 -3.49 6.39
CA LEU A 135 -12.26 -2.37 7.20
C LEU A 135 -12.49 -1.10 6.36
N TYR A 136 -11.66 -0.91 5.33
CA TYR A 136 -11.74 0.20 4.40
C TYR A 136 -11.45 -0.32 2.99
N GLN A 137 -12.34 -0.02 2.05
CA GLN A 137 -12.21 -0.44 0.65
C GLN A 137 -11.25 0.49 -0.09
N TRP A 138 -10.49 -0.05 -1.04
CA TRP A 138 -9.76 0.79 -1.98
C TRP A 138 -10.74 1.67 -2.76
N PRO A 139 -10.46 2.97 -2.95
CA PRO A 139 -11.30 3.79 -3.81
C PRO A 139 -11.27 3.24 -5.24
N GLU A 140 -12.39 3.38 -5.94
CA GLU A 140 -12.46 3.13 -7.38
C GLU A 140 -11.37 3.94 -8.08
N GLU A 141 -10.70 3.34 -9.07
CA GLU A 141 -9.69 4.07 -9.84
C GLU A 141 -10.33 5.35 -10.39
N THR A 142 -9.86 6.52 -9.95
CA THR A 142 -10.39 7.78 -10.44
C THR A 142 -10.07 7.90 -11.91
N THR A 143 -11.06 7.66 -12.76
CA THR A 143 -11.00 8.02 -14.17
C THR A 143 -10.77 9.53 -14.21
N LYS A 144 -9.61 9.97 -14.71
CA LYS A 144 -9.30 11.39 -14.90
C LYS A 144 -10.49 12.05 -15.61
N SER A 145 -11.06 13.08 -14.98
CA SER A 145 -11.86 14.11 -15.66
C SER A 145 -10.96 15.28 -16.04
#